data_AF-A0A945X272-F1
#
_entry.id   AF-A0A945X272-F1
#
_cell.length_a   1.000
_cell.length_b   1.000
_cell.length_c   1.000
_cell.angle_alpha   90.00
_cell.angle_beta   90.00
_cell.angle_gamma   90.00
#
_symmetry.space_group_name_H-M   'P 1'
#
loop_
_entity.id
_entity.type
_entity.pdbx_description
1 polymer ?
#
loop_
_entity_poly.entity_id
_entity_poly.type
_entity_poly.pdbx_seq_one_letter_code
_entity_poly.pdbx_strand_id
1 'polypeptide(L)'
;MRTARVIAWILSFTWSLVCLGAPPPTETFGCEANPTGDPIGGGPGYRDIRADGDVVVRTAEELLKALRQAEPGQVIFVPDGVEIDLTGQRGIVIPGRVILAGTRGADGSKGALIHTTARESYSLMQTGGHGIRVTGLRFRGPHGGADRASFSSRFLSVGHSSTEIDNCEIFNFNVVGLGVGARAIDVRIHHNSIHHCQRGGLGYGISTSSSDVHIIANVFSDCRHHIASSGRPGSGYEAAWNLIKPKATSHHFDMHGGRDRGDGTNIAGDWMHIHHNTFQGRHRHVVIRGVPSAGAQVHHNWFSGPAAKRTRTGGNTKVYQNVYGPDKKLEE
;
A
#
# COMPACT_ATOMS: atom_id res chain seq x y z
N MET A 1 33.72 28.76 -76.31
CA MET A 1 34.77 28.28 -75.38
C MET A 1 34.13 27.40 -74.33
N ARG A 2 34.84 26.36 -73.92
CA ARG A 2 34.32 25.09 -73.36
C ARG A 2 33.59 25.24 -72.01
N THR A 3 32.45 24.58 -71.92
CA THR A 3 31.77 24.15 -70.69
C THR A 3 32.61 23.08 -69.97
N ALA A 4 32.84 23.23 -68.67
CA ALA A 4 33.42 22.21 -67.81
C ALA A 4 32.46 21.96 -66.62
N ARG A 5 31.84 20.78 -66.63
CA ARG A 5 31.08 20.20 -65.51
C ARG A 5 32.09 19.68 -64.48
N VAL A 6 31.97 20.11 -63.23
CA VAL A 6 32.65 19.48 -62.09
C VAL A 6 31.62 18.54 -61.43
N ILE A 7 31.89 17.24 -61.50
CA ILE A 7 31.12 16.19 -60.83
C ILE A 7 31.74 15.99 -59.44
N ALA A 8 31.02 16.37 -58.39
CA ALA A 8 31.39 16.06 -57.02
C ALA A 8 30.88 14.66 -56.65
N TRP A 9 31.80 13.74 -56.35
CA TRP A 9 31.49 12.42 -55.80
C TRP A 9 31.25 12.56 -54.29
N ILE A 10 30.01 12.37 -53.85
CA ILE A 10 29.66 12.26 -52.43
C ILE A 10 29.85 10.80 -52.01
N LEU A 11 30.87 10.52 -51.22
CA LEU A 11 31.05 9.26 -50.51
C LEU A 11 30.05 9.22 -49.34
N SER A 12 28.99 8.44 -49.50
CA SER A 12 28.06 8.08 -48.42
C SER A 12 28.70 6.99 -47.56
N PHE A 13 29.15 7.36 -46.35
CA PHE A 13 29.52 6.40 -45.31
C PHE A 13 28.26 6.09 -44.49
N THR A 14 27.61 4.95 -44.76
CA THR A 14 26.57 4.42 -43.88
C THR A 14 27.23 3.79 -42.66
N TRP A 15 27.17 4.47 -41.51
CA TRP A 15 27.42 3.84 -40.22
C TRP A 15 26.24 2.93 -39.87
N SER A 16 26.42 1.62 -40.01
CA SER A 16 25.53 0.65 -39.38
C SER A 16 25.78 0.67 -37.87
N LEU A 17 24.93 1.39 -37.14
CA LEU A 17 24.87 1.31 -35.69
C LEU A 17 24.39 -0.10 -35.33
N VAL A 18 25.30 -0.98 -34.94
CA VAL A 18 24.95 -2.27 -34.34
C VAL A 18 24.43 -1.94 -32.94
N CYS A 19 23.11 -1.78 -32.82
CA CYS A 19 22.44 -1.79 -31.52
C CYS A 19 22.56 -3.21 -30.96
N LEU A 20 23.64 -3.47 -30.21
CA LEU A 20 23.68 -4.57 -29.26
C LEU A 20 22.53 -4.32 -28.27
N GLY A 21 21.42 -5.03 -28.46
CA GLY A 21 20.28 -4.96 -27.55
C GLY A 21 20.76 -5.22 -26.12
N ALA A 22 20.29 -4.40 -25.17
CA ALA A 22 20.55 -4.67 -23.77
C ALA A 22 20.13 -6.12 -23.45
N PRO A 23 20.91 -6.86 -22.62
CA PRO A 23 20.49 -8.19 -22.19
C PRO A 23 19.08 -8.10 -21.59
N PRO A 24 18.24 -9.13 -21.78
CA PRO A 24 16.92 -9.14 -21.17
C PRO A 24 17.07 -8.90 -19.67
N PRO A 25 16.19 -8.10 -19.04
CA PRO A 25 16.27 -7.82 -17.63
C PRO A 25 16.31 -9.14 -16.86
N THR A 26 17.30 -9.27 -15.97
CA THR A 26 17.45 -10.43 -15.09
C THR A 26 16.15 -10.62 -14.32
N GLU A 27 15.61 -11.84 -14.33
CA GLU A 27 14.41 -12.17 -13.55
C GLU A 27 14.68 -11.91 -12.06
N THR A 28 13.75 -11.24 -11.38
CA THR A 28 13.90 -10.85 -9.98
C THR A 28 12.80 -11.41 -9.11
N PHE A 29 13.13 -11.70 -7.84
CA PHE A 29 12.20 -12.23 -6.86
C PHE A 29 12.30 -11.48 -5.54
N GLY A 30 11.14 -11.21 -4.94
CA GLY A 30 11.06 -10.45 -3.70
C GLY A 30 11.08 -8.94 -3.93
N CYS A 31 10.91 -8.19 -2.85
CA CYS A 31 10.70 -6.75 -2.90
C CYS A 31 11.98 -5.97 -3.21
N GLU A 32 13.16 -6.60 -3.12
CA GLU A 32 14.45 -5.93 -3.28
C GLU A 32 14.63 -5.32 -4.69
N ALA A 33 13.92 -5.85 -5.69
CA ALA A 33 13.92 -5.33 -7.05
C ALA A 33 12.90 -4.21 -7.30
N ASN A 34 12.37 -3.59 -6.24
CA ASN A 34 11.39 -2.52 -6.30
C ASN A 34 11.70 -1.50 -7.42
N PRO A 35 10.87 -1.39 -8.48
CA PRO A 35 11.18 -0.58 -9.64
C PRO A 35 10.86 0.91 -9.44
N THR A 36 10.24 1.28 -8.30
CA THR A 36 9.80 2.66 -8.08
C THR A 36 10.99 3.62 -7.96
N GLY A 37 12.15 3.13 -7.52
CA GLY A 37 13.32 3.94 -7.19
C GLY A 37 13.22 4.64 -5.83
N ASP A 38 12.17 4.37 -5.06
CA ASP A 38 11.95 4.88 -3.71
C ASP A 38 12.11 3.75 -2.66
N PRO A 39 12.46 4.07 -1.41
CA PRO A 39 12.69 3.08 -0.35
C PRO A 39 11.40 2.38 0.04
N ILE A 40 11.43 1.04 0.15
CA ILE A 40 10.32 0.23 0.62
C ILE A 40 9.94 0.67 2.05
N GLY A 41 8.69 1.08 2.25
CA GLY A 41 8.18 1.65 3.51
C GLY A 41 8.40 3.16 3.68
N GLY A 42 8.93 3.84 2.65
CA GLY A 42 9.18 5.28 2.64
C GLY A 42 10.29 5.67 3.62
N GLY A 43 10.19 6.88 4.16
CA GLY A 43 11.17 7.42 5.09
C GLY A 43 12.43 7.91 4.37
N PRO A 44 13.62 7.80 5.00
CA PRO A 44 14.86 8.31 4.42
C PRO A 44 15.11 7.82 2.99
N GLY A 45 15.30 8.75 2.06
CA GLY A 45 15.51 8.47 0.64
C GLY A 45 14.24 8.48 -0.22
N TYR A 46 13.05 8.63 0.38
CA TYR A 46 11.81 8.87 -0.38
C TYR A 46 11.89 10.23 -1.08
N ARG A 47 11.61 10.28 -2.39
CA ARG A 47 11.90 11.49 -3.19
C ARG A 47 10.78 12.52 -3.17
N ASP A 48 9.52 12.10 -3.14
CA ASP A 48 8.37 13.02 -3.22
C ASP A 48 7.90 13.45 -1.83
N ILE A 49 8.81 14.07 -1.06
CA ILE A 49 8.52 14.62 0.27
C ILE A 49 8.11 16.08 0.13
N ARG A 50 7.06 16.48 0.85
CA ARG A 50 6.67 17.89 0.97
C ARG A 50 7.44 18.56 2.09
N ALA A 51 8.06 19.69 1.80
CA ALA A 51 8.79 20.50 2.78
C ALA A 51 7.95 21.67 3.35
N ASP A 52 6.82 22.00 2.71
CA ASP A 52 5.89 23.06 3.13
C ASP A 52 4.48 22.83 2.53
N GLY A 53 3.53 23.72 2.81
CA GLY A 53 2.20 23.75 2.20
C GLY A 53 1.49 25.11 2.29
N ASP A 54 0.32 25.21 1.68
CA ASP A 54 -0.48 26.44 1.65
C ASP A 54 -0.98 26.84 3.05
N VAL A 55 -1.25 25.86 3.92
CA VAL A 55 -1.68 26.06 5.30
C VAL A 55 -0.83 25.20 6.23
N VAL A 56 -0.05 25.84 7.10
CA VAL A 56 0.77 25.15 8.10
C VAL A 56 -0.01 25.05 9.41
N VAL A 57 -0.14 23.84 9.95
CA VAL A 57 -0.86 23.56 11.20
C VAL A 57 0.03 22.84 12.22
N ARG A 58 -0.15 23.18 13.49
CA ARG A 58 0.62 22.65 14.63
C ARG A 58 -0.25 22.15 15.77
N THR A 59 -1.55 22.46 15.77
CA THR A 59 -2.49 22.03 16.81
C THR A 59 -3.70 21.29 16.23
N ALA A 60 -4.46 20.63 17.10
CA ALA A 60 -5.71 19.98 16.72
C ALA A 60 -6.73 20.99 16.18
N GLU A 61 -6.88 22.15 16.84
CA GLU A 61 -7.79 23.21 16.41
C GLU A 61 -7.43 23.75 15.03
N GLU A 62 -6.14 23.98 14.78
CA GLU A 62 -5.63 24.45 13.48
C GLU A 62 -5.86 23.42 12.39
N LEU A 63 -5.53 22.14 12.63
CA LEU A 63 -5.74 21.06 11.66
C LEU A 63 -7.23 20.91 11.32
N LEU A 64 -8.10 20.87 12.33
CA LEU A 64 -9.54 20.72 12.13
C LEU A 64 -10.14 21.93 11.42
N LYS A 65 -9.65 23.14 11.71
CA LYS A 65 -10.08 24.36 11.01
C LYS A 65 -9.61 24.33 9.55
N ALA A 66 -8.34 24.01 9.30
CA ALA A 66 -7.77 23.94 7.96
C ALA A 66 -8.52 22.94 7.09
N LEU A 67 -8.79 21.73 7.60
CA LEU A 67 -9.54 20.70 6.86
C LEU A 67 -10.97 21.14 6.51
N ARG A 68 -11.63 21.93 7.37
CA ARG A 68 -12.98 22.46 7.08
C ARG A 68 -12.98 23.59 6.04
N GLN A 69 -11.86 24.30 5.91
CA GLN A 69 -11.73 25.47 5.05
C GLN A 69 -10.95 25.19 3.76
N ALA A 70 -10.34 24.01 3.65
CA ALA A 70 -9.46 23.70 2.54
C ALA A 70 -10.19 23.62 1.20
N GLU A 71 -9.57 24.23 0.22
CA GLU A 71 -10.01 24.24 -1.16
C GLU A 71 -9.28 23.14 -1.96
N PRO A 72 -9.91 22.61 -3.01
CA PRO A 72 -9.26 21.69 -3.93
C PRO A 72 -7.91 22.19 -4.44
N GLY A 73 -6.88 21.35 -4.34
CA GLY A 73 -5.51 21.65 -4.75
C GLY A 73 -4.60 22.10 -3.60
N GLN A 74 -5.15 22.45 -2.44
CA GLN A 74 -4.36 22.92 -1.31
C GLN A 74 -3.62 21.80 -0.57
N VAL A 75 -2.48 22.18 0.00
CA VAL A 75 -1.65 21.39 0.89
C VAL A 75 -1.81 21.90 2.32
N ILE A 76 -2.37 21.07 3.19
CA ILE A 76 -2.29 21.26 4.64
C ILE A 76 -1.02 20.56 5.11
N PHE A 77 -0.08 21.33 5.65
CA PHE A 77 1.23 20.84 6.04
C PHE A 77 1.39 20.81 7.56
N VAL A 78 1.91 19.70 8.08
CA VAL A 78 2.24 19.52 9.50
C VAL A 78 3.76 19.38 9.64
N PRO A 79 4.46 20.37 10.22
CA PRO A 79 5.92 20.37 10.34
C PRO A 79 6.48 19.20 11.14
N ASP A 80 7.77 18.88 10.95
CA ASP A 80 8.46 17.88 11.78
C ASP A 80 8.40 18.25 13.28
N GLY A 81 8.44 17.23 14.13
CA GLY A 81 8.42 17.39 15.59
C GLY A 81 7.06 17.79 16.18
N VAL A 82 6.07 18.12 15.35
CA VAL A 82 4.70 18.41 15.82
C VAL A 82 4.00 17.12 16.26
N GLU A 83 3.31 17.17 17.39
CA GLU A 83 2.38 16.14 17.84
C GLU A 83 0.97 16.72 17.98
N ILE A 84 -0.01 16.13 17.30
CA ILE A 84 -1.42 16.53 17.34
C ILE A 84 -2.23 15.41 17.98
N ASP A 85 -2.83 15.69 19.14
CA ASP A 85 -3.76 14.79 19.80
C ASP A 85 -5.19 15.03 19.30
N LEU A 86 -5.77 14.02 18.65
CA LEU A 86 -7.14 13.96 18.18
C LEU A 86 -8.01 13.04 19.05
N THR A 87 -7.62 12.80 20.31
CA THR A 87 -8.43 12.06 21.28
C THR A 87 -9.83 12.70 21.39
N GLY A 88 -10.86 11.86 21.28
CA GLY A 88 -12.27 12.28 21.28
C GLY A 88 -12.81 12.70 19.90
N GLN A 89 -11.95 12.95 18.91
CA GLN A 89 -12.37 13.24 17.54
C GLN A 89 -12.67 11.96 16.75
N ARG A 90 -13.56 12.06 15.77
CA ARG A 90 -13.96 10.96 14.89
C ARG A 90 -14.47 11.49 13.55
N GLY A 91 -14.35 10.72 12.49
CA GLY A 91 -14.92 11.04 11.18
C GLY A 91 -14.38 12.34 10.57
N ILE A 92 -13.15 12.72 10.88
CA ILE A 92 -12.51 13.93 10.34
C ILE A 92 -12.39 13.77 8.82
N VAL A 93 -12.94 14.73 8.09
CA VAL A 93 -13.02 14.69 6.63
C VAL A 93 -11.78 15.35 6.02
N ILE A 94 -11.11 14.66 5.09
CA ILE A 94 -10.10 15.24 4.21
C ILE A 94 -10.80 15.59 2.88
N PRO A 95 -10.98 16.88 2.53
CA PRO A 95 -11.73 17.26 1.33
C PRO A 95 -11.08 16.75 0.04
N GLY A 96 -11.87 16.53 -1.00
CA GLY A 96 -11.36 16.08 -2.29
C GLY A 96 -10.29 17.00 -2.88
N ARG A 97 -9.27 16.41 -3.50
CA ARG A 97 -8.11 17.10 -4.08
C ARG A 97 -7.26 17.89 -3.07
N VAL A 98 -7.39 17.63 -1.78
CA VAL A 98 -6.51 18.18 -0.73
C VAL A 98 -5.39 17.20 -0.41
N ILE A 99 -4.20 17.76 -0.15
CA ILE A 99 -3.04 17.01 0.33
C ILE A 99 -2.86 17.30 1.82
N LEU A 100 -2.82 16.26 2.64
CA LEU A 100 -2.38 16.33 4.03
C LEU A 100 -0.94 15.79 4.11
N ALA A 101 0.01 16.66 4.41
CA ALA A 101 1.43 16.36 4.24
C ALA A 101 2.27 16.60 5.50
N GLY A 102 3.38 15.87 5.60
CA GLY A 102 4.47 16.09 6.53
C GLY A 102 5.81 15.71 5.90
N THR A 103 6.87 15.72 6.71
CA THR A 103 8.26 15.64 6.23
C THR A 103 8.94 14.31 6.45
N ARG A 104 8.24 13.23 6.83
CA ARG A 104 8.87 11.93 7.16
C ARG A 104 9.88 11.51 6.08
N GLY A 105 11.14 11.37 6.46
CA GLY A 105 12.25 11.00 5.57
C GLY A 105 13.15 12.14 5.12
N ALA A 106 12.73 13.41 5.23
CA ALA A 106 13.56 14.56 4.86
C ALA A 106 14.55 14.88 5.99
N ASP A 107 15.85 14.91 5.69
CA ASP A 107 16.90 15.31 6.63
C ASP A 107 16.83 14.64 8.02
N GLY A 108 16.44 13.36 8.04
CA GLY A 108 16.27 12.59 9.28
C GLY A 108 14.95 12.80 10.02
N SER A 109 14.05 13.65 9.49
CA SER A 109 12.69 13.85 9.99
C SER A 109 11.94 12.53 10.13
N LYS A 110 11.30 12.36 11.29
CA LYS A 110 10.36 11.25 11.51
C LYS A 110 8.97 11.58 10.96
N GLY A 111 8.69 12.86 10.69
CA GLY A 111 7.38 13.39 10.37
C GLY A 111 6.55 13.65 11.63
N ALA A 112 5.57 14.56 11.50
CA ALA A 112 4.65 14.86 12.58
C ALA A 112 3.87 13.60 13.03
N LEU A 113 3.52 13.55 14.31
CA LEU A 113 2.69 12.50 14.89
C LEU A 113 1.26 13.02 15.10
N ILE A 114 0.30 12.42 14.40
CA ILE A 114 -1.13 12.63 14.64
C ILE A 114 -1.66 11.39 15.35
N HIS A 115 -2.21 11.55 16.55
CA HIS A 115 -2.59 10.40 17.37
C HIS A 115 -3.95 10.53 18.04
N THR A 116 -4.44 9.43 18.57
CA THR A 116 -5.61 9.38 19.44
C THR A 116 -5.44 8.28 20.47
N THR A 117 -5.91 8.52 21.69
CA THR A 117 -5.88 7.58 22.81
C THR A 117 -7.25 7.01 23.15
N ALA A 118 -8.31 7.47 22.47
CA ALA A 118 -9.69 7.06 22.74
C ALA A 118 -9.89 5.55 22.51
N ARG A 119 -10.37 4.85 23.54
CA ARG A 119 -10.72 3.42 23.50
C ARG A 119 -12.21 3.22 23.24
N GLU A 120 -12.69 3.86 22.17
CA GLU A 120 -14.06 3.81 21.67
C GLU A 120 -14.10 3.19 20.26
N SER A 121 -15.29 2.95 19.71
CA SER A 121 -15.45 2.47 18.33
C SER A 121 -15.61 3.63 17.35
N TYR A 122 -14.65 3.82 16.44
CA TYR A 122 -14.64 4.92 15.46
C TYR A 122 -13.75 4.62 14.23
N SER A 123 -13.91 5.47 13.21
CA SER A 123 -12.86 5.77 12.22
C SER A 123 -12.36 7.18 12.49
N LEU A 124 -11.04 7.39 12.58
CA LEU A 124 -10.48 8.69 12.94
C LEU A 124 -10.71 9.69 11.81
N MET A 125 -10.33 9.29 10.60
CA MET A 125 -10.44 10.10 9.39
C MET A 125 -11.21 9.37 8.29
N GLN A 126 -11.68 10.15 7.31
CA GLN A 126 -12.33 9.66 6.11
C GLN A 126 -12.11 10.60 4.92
N THR A 127 -12.08 10.03 3.72
CA THR A 127 -12.05 10.80 2.47
C THR A 127 -13.36 11.57 2.28
N GLY A 128 -13.28 12.86 1.96
CA GLY A 128 -14.43 13.71 1.61
C GLY A 128 -14.62 13.94 0.10
N GLY A 129 -13.72 13.41 -0.73
CA GLY A 129 -13.81 13.49 -2.18
C GLY A 129 -12.65 12.75 -2.86
N HIS A 130 -12.66 12.74 -4.19
CA HIS A 130 -11.63 12.10 -5.02
C HIS A 130 -10.29 12.85 -4.95
N GLY A 131 -9.20 12.16 -5.30
CA GLY A 131 -7.92 12.83 -5.54
C GLY A 131 -7.21 13.32 -4.28
N ILE A 132 -7.54 12.78 -3.09
CA ILE A 132 -6.83 13.18 -1.86
C ILE A 132 -5.43 12.56 -1.85
N ARG A 133 -4.50 13.19 -1.13
CA ARG A 133 -3.22 12.57 -0.79
C ARG A 133 -2.90 12.73 0.70
N VAL A 134 -2.44 11.66 1.33
CA VAL A 134 -1.90 11.69 2.70
C VAL A 134 -0.45 11.21 2.66
N THR A 135 0.49 12.09 3.01
CA THR A 135 1.93 11.79 2.85
C THR A 135 2.82 12.27 3.98
N GLY A 136 3.89 11.54 4.27
CA GLY A 136 4.99 12.02 5.12
C GLY A 136 4.66 12.20 6.60
N LEU A 137 3.63 11.50 7.10
CA LEU A 137 3.10 11.65 8.46
C LEU A 137 3.11 10.34 9.24
N ARG A 138 3.02 10.44 10.57
CA ARG A 138 2.85 9.28 11.46
C ARG A 138 1.47 9.32 12.11
N PHE A 139 0.74 8.22 12.05
CA PHE A 139 -0.60 8.07 12.62
C PHE A 139 -0.62 6.97 13.66
N ARG A 140 -0.98 7.32 14.89
CA ARG A 140 -1.04 6.38 16.02
C ARG A 140 -2.44 6.25 16.60
N GLY A 141 -2.99 5.06 16.54
CA GLY A 141 -4.21 4.67 17.25
C GLY A 141 -3.95 4.28 18.71
N PRO A 142 -5.02 3.96 19.45
CA PRO A 142 -4.99 3.77 20.90
C PRO A 142 -4.44 2.39 21.36
N HIS A 143 -4.33 1.39 20.47
CA HIS A 143 -4.07 0.01 20.89
C HIS A 143 -3.45 -0.87 19.80
N GLY A 144 -2.25 -1.39 20.08
CA GLY A 144 -1.50 -2.29 19.19
C GLY A 144 -1.51 -3.77 19.58
N GLY A 145 -2.23 -4.12 20.65
CA GLY A 145 -2.24 -5.47 21.23
C GLY A 145 -3.04 -6.50 20.43
N ALA A 146 -2.71 -7.77 20.64
CA ALA A 146 -3.37 -8.91 20.00
C ALA A 146 -4.59 -9.46 20.76
N ASP A 147 -4.86 -8.92 21.94
CA ASP A 147 -6.03 -9.27 22.77
C ASP A 147 -7.35 -8.87 22.10
N ARG A 148 -8.45 -9.45 22.58
CA ARG A 148 -9.80 -9.09 22.13
C ARG A 148 -10.25 -7.81 22.85
N ALA A 149 -9.84 -6.67 22.33
CA ALA A 149 -10.32 -5.38 22.81
C ALA A 149 -11.83 -5.20 22.59
N SER A 150 -12.54 -4.55 23.53
CA SER A 150 -13.98 -4.26 23.47
C SER A 150 -14.35 -3.09 22.54
N PHE A 151 -13.36 -2.38 22.01
CA PHE A 151 -13.54 -1.22 21.14
C PHE A 151 -12.85 -1.42 19.78
N SER A 152 -13.21 -0.61 18.79
CA SER A 152 -12.72 -0.73 17.41
C SER A 152 -12.20 0.61 16.88
N SER A 153 -10.89 0.77 16.78
CA SER A 153 -10.27 1.94 16.14
C SER A 153 -9.86 1.62 14.70
N ARG A 154 -10.18 2.56 13.82
CA ARG A 154 -9.72 2.58 12.43
C ARG A 154 -9.03 3.91 12.12
N PHE A 155 -8.00 3.91 11.29
CA PHE A 155 -7.35 5.17 10.90
C PHE A 155 -8.16 5.90 9.84
N LEU A 156 -8.06 5.46 8.58
CA LEU A 156 -8.65 6.16 7.44
C LEU A 156 -9.64 5.27 6.70
N SER A 157 -10.87 5.75 6.58
CA SER A 157 -11.90 5.15 5.71
C SER A 157 -11.87 5.83 4.34
N VAL A 158 -11.49 5.08 3.32
CA VAL A 158 -11.39 5.52 1.92
C VAL A 158 -12.65 5.10 1.17
N GLY A 159 -13.47 6.08 0.80
CA GLY A 159 -14.70 5.90 0.02
C GLY A 159 -14.67 6.52 -1.37
N HIS A 160 -13.55 7.15 -1.74
CA HIS A 160 -13.41 7.90 -2.99
C HIS A 160 -12.17 7.48 -3.77
N SER A 161 -12.30 7.49 -5.10
CA SER A 161 -11.28 7.12 -6.09
C SER A 161 -10.08 8.08 -6.18
N SER A 162 -9.00 7.62 -6.80
CA SER A 162 -7.75 8.37 -6.99
C SER A 162 -7.17 8.89 -5.67
N THR A 163 -7.37 8.13 -4.60
CA THR A 163 -6.83 8.43 -3.28
C THR A 163 -5.42 7.87 -3.18
N GLU A 164 -4.46 8.69 -2.76
CA GLU A 164 -3.06 8.30 -2.55
C GLU A 164 -2.68 8.36 -1.07
N ILE A 165 -2.12 7.29 -0.53
CA ILE A 165 -1.53 7.26 0.80
C ILE A 165 -0.10 6.75 0.68
N ASP A 166 0.86 7.61 0.97
CA ASP A 166 2.26 7.31 0.77
C ASP A 166 3.19 7.82 1.86
N ASN A 167 4.36 7.20 2.01
CA ASN A 167 5.41 7.67 2.92
C ASN A 167 4.95 7.87 4.39
N CYS A 168 3.89 7.19 4.83
CA CYS A 168 3.35 7.32 6.18
C CYS A 168 3.82 6.17 7.10
N GLU A 169 3.83 6.42 8.42
CA GLU A 169 3.82 5.37 9.43
C GLU A 169 2.41 5.27 10.03
N ILE A 170 1.79 4.09 10.01
CA ILE A 170 0.40 3.90 10.46
C ILE A 170 0.37 2.73 11.44
N PHE A 171 -0.04 2.99 12.68
CA PHE A 171 0.05 1.96 13.72
C PHE A 171 -0.95 2.07 14.86
N ASN A 172 -1.12 0.97 15.60
CA ASN A 172 -1.99 0.86 16.78
C ASN A 172 -3.49 1.15 16.53
N PHE A 173 -3.93 1.01 15.29
CA PHE A 173 -5.34 0.94 14.94
C PHE A 173 -5.78 -0.52 15.00
N ASN A 174 -6.47 -0.89 16.08
CA ASN A 174 -6.59 -2.28 16.48
C ASN A 174 -7.43 -3.13 15.51
N VAL A 175 -8.33 -2.50 14.74
CA VAL A 175 -9.21 -3.19 13.79
C VAL A 175 -8.76 -3.01 12.34
N VAL A 176 -8.55 -1.78 11.87
CA VAL A 176 -8.09 -1.52 10.49
C VAL A 176 -7.17 -0.29 10.48
N GLY A 177 -5.98 -0.38 9.86
CA GLY A 177 -5.22 0.80 9.47
C GLY A 177 -5.97 1.56 8.36
N LEU A 178 -5.88 1.07 7.13
CA LEU A 178 -6.52 1.67 5.97
C LEU A 178 -7.70 0.82 5.48
N GLY A 179 -8.91 1.37 5.51
CA GLY A 179 -10.13 0.69 5.05
C GLY A 179 -10.61 1.25 3.72
N VAL A 180 -10.53 0.47 2.65
CA VAL A 180 -10.97 0.88 1.30
C VAL A 180 -12.33 0.27 0.99
N GLY A 181 -13.34 1.14 0.94
CA GLY A 181 -14.74 0.79 0.73
C GLY A 181 -15.11 0.59 -0.75
N ALA A 182 -16.37 0.22 -0.97
CA ALA A 182 -16.89 -0.10 -2.28
C ALA A 182 -16.85 1.10 -3.24
N ARG A 183 -16.52 0.84 -4.51
CA ARG A 183 -16.46 1.80 -5.63
C ARG A 183 -15.28 2.78 -5.58
N ALA A 184 -14.42 2.72 -4.57
CA ALA A 184 -13.13 3.41 -4.63
C ALA A 184 -12.22 2.64 -5.60
N ILE A 185 -11.85 3.30 -6.70
CA ILE A 185 -10.97 2.77 -7.75
C ILE A 185 -9.72 3.63 -7.85
N ASP A 186 -8.64 3.10 -8.42
CA ASP A 186 -7.36 3.83 -8.50
C ASP A 186 -6.89 4.33 -7.10
N VAL A 187 -7.02 3.47 -6.09
CA VAL A 187 -6.51 3.77 -4.75
C VAL A 187 -5.08 3.28 -4.65
N ARG A 188 -4.14 4.20 -4.41
CA ARG A 188 -2.70 3.93 -4.35
C ARG A 188 -2.23 4.00 -2.91
N ILE A 189 -1.77 2.87 -2.37
CA ILE A 189 -1.22 2.78 -1.01
C ILE A 189 0.21 2.28 -1.12
N HIS A 190 1.19 3.18 -1.00
CA HIS A 190 2.58 2.79 -1.27
C HIS A 190 3.64 3.41 -0.38
N HIS A 191 4.76 2.71 -0.20
CA HIS A 191 5.90 3.21 0.58
C HIS A 191 5.49 3.62 2.02
N ASN A 192 4.57 2.89 2.64
CA ASN A 192 4.16 3.12 4.04
C ASN A 192 4.76 2.07 4.97
N SER A 193 4.96 2.42 6.24
CA SER A 193 5.22 1.50 7.34
C SER A 193 3.93 1.26 8.12
N ILE A 194 3.35 0.07 8.03
CA ILE A 194 2.04 -0.25 8.63
C ILE A 194 2.21 -1.38 9.65
N HIS A 195 1.89 -1.12 10.92
CA HIS A 195 2.11 -2.13 11.96
C HIS A 195 1.21 -2.04 13.19
N HIS A 196 1.22 -3.09 14.00
CA HIS A 196 0.48 -3.18 15.25
C HIS A 196 -1.05 -3.03 15.06
N CYS A 197 -1.58 -3.70 14.03
CA CYS A 197 -3.02 -3.85 13.77
C CYS A 197 -3.43 -5.31 14.06
N GLN A 198 -3.52 -5.71 15.34
CA GLN A 198 -3.46 -7.13 15.73
C GLN A 198 -4.65 -7.72 16.49
N ARG A 199 -5.72 -6.94 16.72
CA ARG A 199 -6.80 -7.35 17.63
C ARG A 199 -7.29 -8.77 17.35
N GLY A 200 -7.43 -9.59 18.39
CA GLY A 200 -7.93 -10.96 18.25
C GLY A 200 -9.28 -11.02 17.49
N GLY A 201 -9.29 -11.70 16.35
CA GLY A 201 -10.47 -11.84 15.48
C GLY A 201 -10.71 -10.72 14.46
N LEU A 202 -9.96 -9.60 14.51
CA LEU A 202 -9.90 -8.52 13.51
C LEU A 202 -8.42 -8.10 13.33
N GLY A 203 -8.10 -6.86 12.96
CA GLY A 203 -6.70 -6.40 12.92
C GLY A 203 -6.09 -6.54 11.53
N TYR A 204 -6.44 -5.60 10.67
CA TYR A 204 -6.01 -5.56 9.28
C TYR A 204 -5.12 -4.32 9.08
N GLY A 205 -3.94 -4.49 8.49
CA GLY A 205 -3.14 -3.33 8.07
C GLY A 205 -3.91 -2.54 7.01
N ILE A 206 -4.31 -3.23 5.95
CA ILE A 206 -5.21 -2.76 4.90
C ILE A 206 -6.40 -3.71 4.78
N SER A 207 -7.61 -3.16 4.70
CA SER A 207 -8.84 -3.91 4.44
C SER A 207 -9.55 -3.34 3.23
N THR A 208 -9.83 -4.16 2.21
CA THR A 208 -10.53 -3.72 0.98
C THR A 208 -11.89 -4.40 0.81
N SER A 209 -12.78 -3.81 0.02
CA SER A 209 -14.09 -4.40 -0.31
C SER A 209 -14.70 -3.72 -1.53
N SER A 210 -14.97 -4.48 -2.59
CA SER A 210 -15.58 -4.01 -3.85
C SER A 210 -14.87 -2.77 -4.41
N SER A 211 -13.54 -2.78 -4.35
CA SER A 211 -12.63 -1.71 -4.73
C SER A 211 -11.46 -2.25 -5.55
N ASP A 212 -10.76 -1.32 -6.21
CA ASP A 212 -9.52 -1.55 -6.94
C ASP A 212 -8.39 -0.77 -6.25
N VAL A 213 -7.35 -1.49 -5.82
CA VAL A 213 -6.31 -0.96 -4.93
C VAL A 213 -4.92 -1.47 -5.32
N HIS A 214 -3.97 -0.55 -5.45
CA HIS A 214 -2.56 -0.86 -5.68
C HIS A 214 -1.78 -0.68 -4.38
N ILE A 215 -1.29 -1.79 -3.82
CA ILE A 215 -0.60 -1.86 -2.54
C ILE A 215 0.88 -2.16 -2.80
N ILE A 216 1.69 -1.11 -2.92
CA ILE A 216 3.02 -1.21 -3.53
C ILE A 216 4.13 -0.76 -2.59
N ALA A 217 5.24 -1.51 -2.49
CA ALA A 217 6.44 -1.09 -1.77
C ALA A 217 6.22 -0.68 -0.29
N ASN A 218 5.23 -1.26 0.39
CA ASN A 218 4.99 -1.00 1.82
C ASN A 218 5.82 -1.97 2.70
N VAL A 219 6.11 -1.55 3.93
CA VAL A 219 6.61 -2.42 5.00
C VAL A 219 5.46 -2.73 5.95
N PHE A 220 5.26 -4.01 6.22
CA PHE A 220 4.25 -4.47 7.17
C PHE A 220 4.87 -5.31 8.29
N SER A 221 4.33 -5.17 9.51
CA SER A 221 4.67 -6.04 10.66
C SER A 221 3.54 -6.04 11.66
N ASP A 222 3.44 -7.07 12.50
CA ASP A 222 2.56 -7.03 13.67
C ASP A 222 1.11 -6.71 13.24
N CYS A 223 0.56 -7.44 12.25
CA CYS A 223 -0.87 -7.43 11.95
C CYS A 223 -1.48 -8.82 12.12
N ARG A 224 -2.80 -8.94 12.27
CA ARG A 224 -3.45 -10.26 12.13
C ARG A 224 -3.47 -10.66 10.65
N HIS A 225 -3.95 -9.77 9.79
CA HIS A 225 -3.73 -9.81 8.34
C HIS A 225 -3.08 -8.48 7.92
N HIS A 226 -2.04 -8.54 7.11
CA HIS A 226 -1.42 -7.34 6.56
C HIS A 226 -2.31 -6.72 5.46
N ILE A 227 -2.87 -7.58 4.62
CA ILE A 227 -3.89 -7.22 3.62
C ILE A 227 -5.05 -8.19 3.79
N ALA A 228 -6.26 -7.68 3.92
CA ALA A 228 -7.49 -8.46 3.90
C ALA A 228 -8.47 -7.86 2.90
N SER A 229 -9.28 -8.70 2.26
CA SER A 229 -10.38 -8.23 1.43
C SER A 229 -11.65 -9.02 1.72
N SER A 230 -12.79 -8.35 1.63
CA SER A 230 -14.10 -8.97 1.86
C SER A 230 -14.45 -10.03 0.83
N GLY A 231 -13.82 -10.02 -0.35
CA GLY A 231 -14.09 -10.96 -1.44
C GLY A 231 -15.48 -10.83 -2.05
N ARG A 232 -16.16 -9.70 -1.82
CA ARG A 232 -17.37 -9.34 -2.57
C ARG A 232 -17.04 -9.15 -4.05
N PRO A 233 -17.97 -9.39 -4.98
CA PRO A 233 -17.82 -8.98 -6.37
C PRO A 233 -17.37 -7.51 -6.48
N GLY A 234 -16.53 -7.20 -7.47
CA GLY A 234 -15.87 -5.90 -7.62
C GLY A 234 -14.62 -5.72 -6.77
N SER A 235 -14.21 -6.69 -5.94
CA SER A 235 -12.98 -6.57 -5.14
C SER A 235 -11.78 -7.04 -5.95
N GLY A 236 -10.74 -6.22 -6.05
CA GLY A 236 -9.45 -6.64 -6.58
C GLY A 236 -8.30 -5.82 -6.00
N TYR A 237 -7.10 -6.37 -6.04
CA TYR A 237 -5.89 -5.63 -5.68
C TYR A 237 -4.63 -6.18 -6.34
N GLU A 238 -3.72 -5.26 -6.62
CA GLU A 238 -2.31 -5.56 -6.83
C GLU A 238 -1.59 -5.41 -5.49
N ALA A 239 -0.82 -6.41 -5.10
CA ALA A 239 0.09 -6.34 -3.97
C ALA A 239 1.49 -6.67 -4.47
N ALA A 240 2.36 -5.68 -4.56
CA ALA A 240 3.69 -5.89 -5.10
C ALA A 240 4.80 -5.13 -4.40
N TRP A 241 6.00 -5.74 -4.40
CA TRP A 241 7.20 -5.20 -3.75
C TRP A 241 7.02 -4.84 -2.27
N ASN A 242 6.04 -5.42 -1.58
CA ASN A 242 5.87 -5.22 -0.16
C ASN A 242 6.86 -6.11 0.62
N LEU A 243 7.37 -5.57 1.72
CA LEU A 243 8.15 -6.31 2.70
C LEU A 243 7.25 -6.68 3.89
N ILE A 244 7.01 -7.97 4.06
CA ILE A 244 6.22 -8.51 5.17
C ILE A 244 7.16 -9.09 6.22
N LYS A 245 7.34 -8.36 7.33
CA LYS A 245 8.22 -8.73 8.44
C LYS A 245 7.71 -9.98 9.19
N PRO A 246 8.55 -10.62 10.04
CA PRO A 246 8.24 -11.95 10.58
C PRO A 246 7.01 -12.04 11.49
N LYS A 247 6.63 -10.94 12.16
CA LYS A 247 5.57 -10.94 13.18
C LYS A 247 4.21 -10.77 12.54
N ALA A 248 3.32 -11.71 12.80
CA ALA A 248 1.89 -11.65 12.53
C ALA A 248 1.17 -12.58 13.52
N THR A 249 -0.14 -12.39 13.72
CA THR A 249 -0.95 -13.31 14.55
C THR A 249 -1.81 -14.26 13.72
N SER A 250 -1.82 -14.10 12.39
CA SER A 250 -2.45 -15.03 11.44
C SER A 250 -1.76 -14.95 10.07
N HIS A 251 -2.44 -15.43 9.02
CA HIS A 251 -1.93 -15.38 7.65
C HIS A 251 -1.84 -13.93 7.12
N HIS A 252 -0.92 -13.68 6.20
CA HIS A 252 -0.51 -12.32 5.85
C HIS A 252 -1.49 -11.64 4.91
N PHE A 253 -1.75 -12.22 3.73
CA PHE A 253 -2.70 -11.74 2.74
C PHE A 253 -3.90 -12.67 2.70
N ASP A 254 -5.09 -12.09 2.82
CA ASP A 254 -6.35 -12.80 2.90
C ASP A 254 -7.35 -12.25 1.88
N MET A 255 -7.96 -13.15 1.13
CA MET A 255 -9.14 -12.88 0.32
C MET A 255 -10.24 -13.80 0.81
N HIS A 256 -11.25 -13.22 1.46
CA HIS A 256 -12.44 -13.94 1.89
C HIS A 256 -13.18 -14.54 0.68
N GLY A 257 -13.89 -15.64 0.88
CA GLY A 257 -14.81 -16.19 -0.10
C GLY A 257 -16.28 -16.09 0.32
N GLY A 258 -17.18 -16.55 -0.54
CA GLY A 258 -18.62 -16.55 -0.25
C GLY A 258 -19.02 -17.32 1.00
N ARG A 259 -18.28 -18.39 1.37
CA ARG A 259 -18.45 -19.08 2.66
C ARG A 259 -18.22 -18.16 3.86
N ASP A 260 -17.21 -17.31 3.80
CA ASP A 260 -16.88 -16.37 4.88
C ASP A 260 -17.90 -15.23 4.98
N ARG A 261 -18.57 -14.94 3.86
CA ARG A 261 -19.65 -13.95 3.77
C ARG A 261 -21.04 -14.53 4.05
N GLY A 262 -21.19 -15.85 4.06
CA GLY A 262 -22.47 -16.54 4.23
C GLY A 262 -23.47 -16.26 3.11
N ASP A 263 -23.00 -15.96 1.89
CA ASP A 263 -23.85 -15.44 0.81
C ASP A 263 -24.27 -16.49 -0.23
N GLY A 264 -23.98 -17.77 0.03
CA GLY A 264 -24.32 -18.87 -0.87
C GLY A 264 -23.44 -19.00 -2.12
N THR A 265 -22.42 -18.14 -2.28
CA THR A 265 -21.47 -18.21 -3.39
C THR A 265 -20.16 -18.88 -2.97
N ASN A 266 -19.29 -19.13 -3.96
CA ASN A 266 -17.87 -19.42 -3.71
C ASN A 266 -16.96 -18.29 -4.24
N ILE A 267 -17.49 -17.08 -4.44
CA ILE A 267 -16.76 -15.95 -5.05
C ILE A 267 -15.76 -15.37 -4.04
N ALA A 268 -14.54 -15.12 -4.49
CA ALA A 268 -13.44 -14.51 -3.74
C ALA A 268 -12.89 -13.27 -4.46
N GLY A 269 -13.75 -12.26 -4.62
CA GLY A 269 -13.45 -11.07 -5.42
C GLY A 269 -13.40 -11.36 -6.92
N ASP A 270 -12.90 -10.39 -7.67
CA ASP A 270 -12.72 -10.49 -9.11
C ASP A 270 -11.31 -10.92 -9.46
N TRP A 271 -10.30 -10.19 -9.00
CA TRP A 271 -8.92 -10.47 -9.36
C TRP A 271 -7.92 -10.17 -8.25
N MET A 272 -6.78 -10.87 -8.26
CA MET A 272 -5.64 -10.53 -7.42
C MET A 272 -4.34 -10.71 -8.17
N HIS A 273 -3.43 -9.76 -8.04
CA HIS A 273 -2.09 -9.83 -8.62
C HIS A 273 -1.06 -9.64 -7.51
N ILE A 274 -0.47 -10.74 -7.06
CA ILE A 274 0.42 -10.76 -5.89
C ILE A 274 1.81 -11.15 -6.37
N HIS A 275 2.71 -10.17 -6.48
CA HIS A 275 4.04 -10.44 -7.02
C HIS A 275 5.18 -9.66 -6.41
N HIS A 276 6.39 -10.21 -6.52
CA HIS A 276 7.61 -9.54 -6.08
C HIS A 276 7.55 -9.08 -4.61
N ASN A 277 6.74 -9.70 -3.75
CA ASN A 277 6.76 -9.40 -2.32
C ASN A 277 7.79 -10.28 -1.62
N THR A 278 8.42 -9.76 -0.57
CA THR A 278 9.26 -10.57 0.33
C THR A 278 8.48 -10.85 1.61
N PHE A 279 8.28 -12.13 1.93
CA PHE A 279 7.62 -12.56 3.15
C PHE A 279 8.58 -13.26 4.08
N GLN A 280 8.74 -12.71 5.30
CA GLN A 280 9.68 -13.22 6.30
C GLN A 280 8.99 -14.01 7.43
N GLY A 281 7.65 -14.06 7.44
CA GLY A 281 6.86 -14.68 8.51
C GLY A 281 6.69 -16.19 8.40
N ARG A 282 6.21 -16.80 9.49
CA ARG A 282 5.97 -18.24 9.58
C ARG A 282 4.54 -18.68 9.21
N HIS A 283 3.59 -17.76 9.22
CA HIS A 283 2.20 -18.04 8.88
C HIS A 283 2.02 -18.21 7.37
N ARG A 284 0.86 -18.72 6.93
CA ARG A 284 0.53 -18.73 5.50
C ARG A 284 0.65 -17.31 4.94
N HIS A 285 1.24 -17.15 3.77
CA HIS A 285 1.47 -15.85 3.14
C HIS A 285 0.25 -15.39 2.37
N VAL A 286 -0.30 -16.24 1.52
CA VAL A 286 -1.46 -15.91 0.68
C VAL A 286 -2.56 -16.94 0.91
N VAL A 287 -3.74 -16.46 1.30
CA VAL A 287 -4.92 -17.30 1.52
C VAL A 287 -6.10 -16.72 0.73
N ILE A 288 -6.52 -17.42 -0.30
CA ILE A 288 -7.68 -17.09 -1.14
C ILE A 288 -8.76 -18.13 -0.86
N ARG A 289 -9.87 -17.72 -0.23
CA ARG A 289 -10.87 -18.60 0.37
C ARG A 289 -12.11 -18.81 -0.50
N GLY A 290 -11.93 -18.77 -1.81
CA GLY A 290 -12.95 -19.04 -2.82
C GLY A 290 -12.33 -18.97 -4.22
N VAL A 291 -13.13 -18.68 -5.23
CA VAL A 291 -12.74 -18.59 -6.63
C VAL A 291 -12.87 -17.14 -7.09
N PRO A 292 -11.76 -16.47 -7.46
CA PRO A 292 -11.80 -15.14 -8.07
C PRO A 292 -12.49 -15.20 -9.43
N SER A 293 -13.37 -14.26 -9.75
CA SER A 293 -14.20 -14.31 -10.96
C SER A 293 -13.38 -14.12 -12.24
N ALA A 294 -12.41 -13.20 -12.24
CA ALA A 294 -11.49 -12.90 -13.34
C ALA A 294 -10.11 -13.57 -13.18
N GLY A 295 -9.81 -14.09 -11.99
CA GLY A 295 -8.66 -14.94 -11.71
C GLY A 295 -7.59 -14.26 -10.85
N ALA A 296 -6.70 -15.07 -10.28
CA ALA A 296 -5.60 -14.58 -9.45
C ALA A 296 -4.25 -15.11 -9.86
N GLN A 297 -3.21 -14.32 -9.66
CA GLN A 297 -1.82 -14.64 -9.97
C GLN A 297 -0.94 -14.39 -8.75
N VAL A 298 -0.16 -15.40 -8.36
CA VAL A 298 0.82 -15.33 -7.26
C VAL A 298 2.17 -15.75 -7.80
N HIS A 299 3.05 -14.79 -8.11
CA HIS A 299 4.33 -15.07 -8.76
C HIS A 299 5.44 -14.13 -8.36
N HIS A 300 6.69 -14.54 -8.58
CA HIS A 300 7.92 -13.78 -8.31
C HIS A 300 8.07 -13.33 -6.86
N ASN A 301 7.30 -13.90 -5.93
CA ASN A 301 7.45 -13.62 -4.51
C ASN A 301 8.63 -14.40 -3.94
N TRP A 302 9.25 -13.83 -2.92
CA TRP A 302 10.17 -14.56 -2.06
C TRP A 302 9.46 -14.93 -0.75
N PHE A 303 9.28 -16.22 -0.52
CA PHE A 303 8.83 -16.76 0.74
C PHE A 303 10.02 -17.30 1.53
N SER A 304 10.35 -16.69 2.67
CA SER A 304 11.60 -17.01 3.40
C SER A 304 11.66 -18.43 3.98
N GLY A 305 10.54 -19.16 3.99
CA GLY A 305 10.48 -20.55 4.42
C GLY A 305 9.98 -21.52 3.34
N PRO A 306 9.91 -22.82 3.63
CA PRO A 306 9.60 -23.87 2.64
C PRO A 306 8.21 -23.68 2.03
N ALA A 307 8.02 -24.09 0.78
CA ALA A 307 6.79 -23.88 0.01
C ALA A 307 5.56 -24.53 0.63
N ALA A 308 5.74 -25.71 1.24
CA ALA A 308 4.68 -26.40 1.95
C ALA A 308 3.99 -25.43 2.92
N LYS A 309 2.69 -25.18 2.68
CA LYS A 309 1.79 -24.35 3.49
C LYS A 309 1.95 -22.82 3.31
N ARG A 310 2.68 -22.30 2.31
CA ARG A 310 2.79 -20.83 2.10
C ARG A 310 1.59 -20.21 1.43
N THR A 311 1.02 -20.89 0.46
CA THR A 311 -0.18 -20.46 -0.25
C THR A 311 -1.33 -21.43 0.05
N ARG A 312 -2.56 -20.92 0.01
CA ARG A 312 -3.80 -21.70 0.00
C ARG A 312 -4.78 -20.96 -0.89
N THR A 313 -5.19 -21.56 -1.98
CA THR A 313 -6.04 -20.88 -2.96
C THR A 313 -7.19 -21.80 -3.39
N GLY A 314 -8.28 -21.23 -3.88
CA GLY A 314 -9.31 -21.96 -4.61
C GLY A 314 -8.96 -22.08 -6.10
N GLY A 315 -9.96 -22.43 -6.90
CA GLY A 315 -9.84 -22.45 -8.37
C GLY A 315 -9.59 -21.07 -8.98
N ASN A 316 -9.32 -21.06 -10.30
CA ASN A 316 -9.01 -19.85 -11.06
C ASN A 316 -7.83 -19.02 -10.49
N THR A 317 -6.87 -19.69 -9.87
CA THR A 317 -5.66 -19.06 -9.32
C THR A 317 -4.42 -19.75 -9.88
N LYS A 318 -3.47 -18.98 -10.41
CA LYS A 318 -2.16 -19.45 -10.85
C LYS A 318 -1.12 -19.08 -9.80
N VAL A 319 -0.38 -20.08 -9.32
CA VAL A 319 0.78 -19.89 -8.44
C VAL A 319 1.97 -20.47 -9.18
N TYR A 320 2.96 -19.63 -9.49
CA TYR A 320 4.09 -20.02 -10.35
C TYR A 320 5.27 -19.08 -10.11
N GLN A 321 6.48 -19.51 -10.48
CA GLN A 321 7.70 -18.70 -10.38
C GLN A 321 7.85 -18.01 -9.03
N ASN A 322 7.72 -18.72 -7.90
CA ASN A 322 8.04 -18.16 -6.59
C ASN A 322 9.29 -18.83 -6.05
N VAL A 323 10.06 -18.11 -5.25
CA VAL A 323 11.26 -18.64 -4.63
C VAL A 323 11.07 -18.84 -3.13
N TYR A 324 11.69 -19.89 -2.60
CA TYR A 324 11.46 -20.39 -1.25
C TYR A 324 12.76 -20.55 -0.48
N GLY A 325 12.67 -20.36 0.83
CA GLY A 325 13.80 -20.51 1.75
C GLY A 325 14.83 -19.39 1.64
N PRO A 326 15.90 -19.44 2.45
CA PRO A 326 16.96 -18.44 2.45
C PRO A 326 17.73 -18.40 1.12
N ASP A 327 17.85 -19.54 0.43
CA ASP A 327 18.61 -19.67 -0.81
C ASP A 327 17.82 -19.25 -2.07
N LYS A 328 16.60 -18.72 -1.91
CA LYS A 328 15.70 -18.35 -3.02
C LYS A 328 15.57 -19.47 -4.07
N LYS A 329 15.26 -20.70 -3.64
CA LYS A 329 15.06 -21.84 -4.55
C LYS A 329 13.73 -21.71 -5.28
N LEU A 330 13.76 -21.77 -6.61
CA LEU A 330 12.57 -21.86 -7.44
C LEU A 330 11.95 -23.25 -7.22
N GLU A 331 10.66 -23.29 -6.87
CA GLU A 331 9.87 -24.54 -6.92
C GLU A 331 8.75 -24.32 -7.96
N GLU A 332 8.63 -25.29 -8.87
CA GLU A 332 7.58 -25.33 -9.90
C GLU A 332 6.23 -25.82 -9.36
#